data_AF-A0A8K1X7A2-F1
#
_entry.id   AF-A0A8K1X7A2-F1
#
_cell.length_a   1.000
_cell.length_b   1.000
_cell.length_c   1.000
_cell.angle_alpha   90.00
_cell.angle_beta   90.00
_cell.angle_gamma   90.00
#
_symmetry.space_group_name_H-M   'P 1'
#
loop_
_entity.id
_entity.type
_entity.pdbx_description
1 polymer ?
#
loop_
_entity_poly.entity_id
_entity_poly.type
_entity_poly.pdbx_seq_one_letter_code
_entity_poly.pdbx_strand_id
1 'polypeptide(L)'
;IYLLSLNGLVFFFFVFHVFLVYLFSFRFLNFLVSVEISLLFSFFFFVFFSSYVEVSYILVFLSLVACGVATGLSVMVSWIRYSDKNGLYLGTSIYE
;
A
#
# COMPACT_ATOMS: atom_id res chain seq x y z
N ILE A 1 6.33 1.70 -33.55
CA ILE A 1 7.41 2.30 -32.73
C ILE A 1 6.84 2.83 -31.41
N TYR A 2 5.91 3.79 -31.44
CA TYR A 2 5.27 4.33 -30.22
C TYR A 2 4.55 3.29 -29.34
N LEU A 3 3.87 2.30 -29.95
CA LEU A 3 3.18 1.25 -29.18
C LEU A 3 4.14 0.31 -28.42
N LEU A 4 5.33 0.07 -28.99
CA LEU A 4 6.36 -0.78 -28.37
C LEU A 4 7.06 -0.04 -27.21
N SER A 5 7.28 1.27 -27.34
CA SER A 5 7.85 2.07 -26.25
C SER A 5 6.86 2.30 -25.11
N LEU A 6 5.56 2.38 -25.40
CA LEU A 6 4.51 2.48 -24.38
C LEU A 6 4.51 1.24 -23.47
N ASN A 7 4.48 0.05 -24.08
CA ASN A 7 4.47 -1.22 -23.35
C ASN A 7 5.76 -1.42 -22.54
N GLY A 8 6.91 -0.98 -23.06
CA GLY A 8 8.18 -1.00 -22.32
C GLY A 8 8.16 -0.10 -21.07
N LEU A 9 7.53 1.08 -21.16
CA LEU A 9 7.35 1.99 -20.03
C LEU A 9 6.43 1.39 -18.96
N VAL A 10 5.31 0.78 -19.34
CA VAL A 10 4.40 0.11 -18.40
C VAL A 10 5.10 -1.01 -17.65
N PHE A 11 5.86 -1.85 -18.38
CA PHE A 11 6.60 -2.96 -17.79
C PHE A 11 7.67 -2.48 -16.80
N PHE A 12 8.43 -1.45 -17.16
CA PHE A 12 9.43 -0.86 -16.26
C PHE A 12 8.79 -0.31 -14.98
N PHE A 13 7.66 0.39 -15.11
CA PHE A 13 6.91 0.93 -13.98
C PHE A 13 6.42 -0.17 -13.04
N PHE A 14 5.93 -1.27 -13.59
CA PHE A 14 5.46 -2.42 -12.83
C PHE A 14 6.60 -3.10 -12.06
N VAL A 15 7.77 -3.30 -12.70
CA VAL A 15 8.94 -3.89 -12.03
C VAL A 15 9.46 -2.97 -10.90
N PHE A 16 9.51 -1.66 -11.15
CA PHE A 16 9.92 -0.67 -10.15
C PHE A 16 8.95 -0.63 -8.95
N HIS A 17 7.65 -0.76 -9.21
CA HIS A 17 6.61 -0.84 -8.19
C HIS A 17 6.79 -2.06 -7.28
N VAL A 18 6.94 -3.26 -7.87
CA VAL A 18 7.16 -4.51 -7.11
C VAL A 18 8.45 -4.42 -6.29
N PHE A 19 9.50 -3.81 -6.83
CA PHE A 19 10.76 -3.60 -6.13
C PHE A 19 10.63 -2.68 -4.91
N LEU A 20 9.85 -1.59 -5.02
CA LEU A 20 9.57 -0.69 -3.89
C LEU A 20 8.83 -1.42 -2.76
N VAL A 21 7.81 -2.20 -3.09
CA VAL A 21 7.04 -2.98 -2.09
C VAL A 21 7.95 -3.96 -1.35
N TYR A 22 8.88 -4.60 -2.07
CA TYR A 22 9.82 -5.55 -1.50
C TYR A 22 10.77 -4.91 -0.47
N LEU A 23 11.35 -3.74 -0.77
CA LEU A 23 12.32 -3.09 0.11
C LEU A 23 11.74 -2.60 1.44
N PHE A 24 10.48 -2.17 1.45
CA PHE A 24 9.85 -1.57 2.62
C PHE A 24 9.10 -2.57 3.52
N SER A 25 9.14 -3.87 3.19
CA SER A 25 8.34 -4.91 3.86
C SER A 25 8.72 -5.22 5.32
N PHE A 26 9.94 -4.84 5.77
CA PHE A 26 10.46 -5.24 7.10
C PHE A 26 9.72 -4.65 8.32
N ARG A 27 8.90 -3.60 8.14
CA ARG A 27 8.01 -3.07 9.18
C ARG A 27 6.61 -2.92 8.59
N PHE A 28 5.58 -3.42 9.28
CA PHE A 28 4.20 -3.39 8.79
C PHE A 28 3.73 -1.98 8.39
N LEU A 29 4.17 -0.95 9.13
CA LEU A 29 3.91 0.46 8.78
C LEU A 29 4.57 0.87 7.46
N ASN A 30 5.83 0.49 7.25
CA ASN A 30 6.54 0.78 6.00
C ASN A 30 5.94 0.00 4.82
N PHE A 31 5.46 -1.21 5.05
CA PHE A 31 4.71 -1.97 4.05
C PHE A 31 3.43 -1.23 3.64
N LEU A 32 2.66 -0.73 4.62
CA LEU A 32 1.43 0.02 4.36
C LEU A 32 1.69 1.31 3.57
N VAL A 33 2.70 2.09 3.99
CA VAL A 33 3.12 3.31 3.29
C VAL A 33 3.63 3.01 1.89
N SER A 34 4.37 1.91 1.71
CA SER A 34 4.85 1.49 0.40
C SER A 34 3.70 1.14 -0.53
N VAL A 35 2.70 0.38 -0.05
CA VAL A 35 1.49 0.06 -0.80
C VAL A 35 0.74 1.33 -1.22
N GLU A 36 0.62 2.32 -0.33
CA GLU A 36 -0.02 3.60 -0.62
C GLU A 36 0.70 4.38 -1.73
N ILE A 37 2.03 4.53 -1.64
CA ILE A 37 2.86 5.16 -2.67
C ILE A 37 2.70 4.43 -4.01
N SER A 38 2.66 3.10 -3.97
CA SER A 38 2.51 2.24 -5.15
C SER A 38 1.16 2.45 -5.87
N LEU A 39 0.09 2.68 -5.09
CA LEU A 39 -1.26 2.93 -5.60
C LEU A 39 -1.41 4.37 -6.11
N LEU A 40 -0.77 5.34 -5.46
CA LEU A 40 -0.65 6.72 -5.95
C LEU A 40 0.06 6.79 -7.30
N PHE A 41 1.14 6.05 -7.46
CA PHE A 41 1.83 5.93 -8.74
C PHE A 41 0.94 5.32 -9.83
N SER A 42 0.18 4.27 -9.47
CA SER A 42 -0.80 3.67 -10.38
C SER A 42 -1.90 4.67 -10.77
N PHE A 43 -2.36 5.50 -9.83
CA PHE A 43 -3.32 6.58 -10.08
C PHE A 43 -2.79 7.59 -11.09
N PHE A 44 -1.57 8.12 -10.89
CA PHE A 44 -0.97 9.06 -11.84
C PHE A 44 -0.79 8.45 -13.23
N PHE A 45 -0.41 7.18 -13.28
CA PHE A 45 -0.34 6.44 -14.54
C PHE A 45 -1.71 6.39 -15.23
N PHE A 46 -2.76 5.95 -14.54
CA PHE A 46 -4.12 5.91 -15.12
C PHE A 46 -4.61 7.28 -15.58
N VAL A 47 -4.36 8.35 -14.81
CA VAL A 47 -4.72 9.72 -15.19
C VAL A 47 -3.99 10.16 -16.46
N PHE A 48 -2.71 9.84 -16.59
CA PHE A 48 -1.89 10.28 -17.74
C PHE A 48 -2.26 9.55 -19.04
N PHE A 49 -2.63 8.26 -18.97
CA PHE A 49 -3.04 7.47 -20.13
C PHE A 49 -4.53 7.59 -20.45
N SER A 50 -5.32 8.12 -19.52
CA SER A 50 -6.73 8.36 -19.71
C SER A 50 -6.96 9.68 -20.46
N SER A 51 -7.17 9.60 -21.78
CA SER A 51 -7.76 10.73 -22.50
C SER A 51 -9.27 10.88 -22.27
N TYR A 52 -9.96 9.82 -21.80
CA TYR A 52 -11.43 9.79 -21.62
C TYR A 52 -11.95 8.84 -20.52
N VAL A 53 -11.11 8.24 -19.67
CA VAL A 53 -11.60 7.41 -18.56
C VAL A 53 -12.43 8.29 -17.64
N GLU A 54 -13.69 7.90 -17.45
CA GLU A 54 -14.64 8.62 -16.65
C GLU A 54 -14.03 8.88 -15.27
N VAL A 55 -13.91 10.16 -14.90
CA VAL A 55 -13.39 10.63 -13.61
C VAL A 55 -14.03 9.86 -12.44
N SER A 56 -15.28 9.42 -12.62
CA SER A 56 -16.03 8.49 -11.78
C SER A 56 -15.24 7.22 -11.38
N TYR A 57 -14.63 6.52 -12.34
CA TYR A 57 -13.86 5.30 -12.08
C TYR A 57 -12.63 5.59 -11.23
N ILE A 58 -11.96 6.70 -11.51
CA ILE A 58 -10.76 7.15 -10.80
C ILE A 58 -11.10 7.49 -9.33
N LEU A 59 -12.22 8.16 -9.10
CA LEU A 59 -12.71 8.49 -7.76
C LEU A 59 -13.13 7.24 -6.96
N VAL A 60 -13.76 6.27 -7.61
CA VAL A 60 -14.12 4.97 -6.98
C VAL A 60 -12.86 4.17 -6.64
N PHE A 61 -11.86 4.16 -7.51
CA PHE A 61 -10.59 3.51 -7.22
C PHE A 61 -9.90 4.16 -6.01
N LEU A 62 -9.85 5.49 -5.96
CA LEU A 62 -9.24 6.22 -4.85
C LEU A 62 -9.95 5.95 -3.51
N SER A 63 -11.27 5.84 -3.50
CA SER A 63 -12.03 5.57 -2.28
C SER A 63 -11.82 4.14 -1.76
N LEU A 64 -11.73 3.16 -2.65
CA LEU A 64 -11.36 1.77 -2.29
C LEU A 64 -9.95 1.69 -1.70
N VAL A 65 -9.00 2.43 -2.27
CA VAL A 65 -7.62 2.51 -1.75
C VAL A 65 -7.62 3.11 -0.35
N ALA A 66 -8.27 4.25 -0.14
CA ALA A 66 -8.36 4.88 1.18
C ALA A 66 -9.00 3.95 2.22
N CYS A 67 -10.02 3.19 1.84
CA CYS A 67 -10.66 2.19 2.70
C CYS A 67 -9.70 1.03 3.06
N GLY A 68 -8.97 0.50 2.07
CA GLY A 68 -7.97 -0.55 2.29
C GLY A 68 -6.86 -0.10 3.25
N VAL A 69 -6.39 1.14 3.13
CA VAL A 69 -5.38 1.72 4.04
C VAL A 69 -5.96 1.89 5.45
N ALA A 70 -7.17 2.43 5.58
CA ALA A 70 -7.83 2.61 6.87
C ALA A 70 -8.04 1.28 7.62
N THR A 71 -8.46 0.23 6.91
CA THR A 71 -8.60 -1.11 7.50
C THR A 71 -7.24 -1.71 7.89
N GLY A 72 -6.22 -1.57 7.04
CA GLY A 72 -4.85 -2.00 7.34
C GLY A 72 -4.27 -1.32 8.60
N LEU A 73 -4.45 0.00 8.73
CA LEU A 73 -4.06 0.76 9.92
C LEU A 73 -4.85 0.31 11.17
N SER A 74 -6.15 0.06 11.05
CA SER A 74 -6.98 -0.42 12.17
C SER A 74 -6.51 -1.78 12.69
N VAL A 75 -6.15 -2.69 11.79
CA VAL A 75 -5.58 -4.00 12.15
C VAL A 75 -4.22 -3.83 12.82
N MET A 76 -3.36 -2.97 12.29
CA MET A 76 -2.04 -2.68 12.87
C MET A 76 -2.16 -2.13 14.30
N VAL A 77 -3.06 -1.16 14.54
CA VAL A 77 -3.28 -0.60 15.89
C VAL A 77 -3.81 -1.67 16.84
N SER A 78 -4.71 -2.53 16.37
CA SER A 78 -5.23 -3.66 17.16
C SER A 78 -4.13 -4.66 17.51
N TRP A 79 -3.25 -4.97 16.56
CA TRP A 79 -2.09 -5.85 16.79
C TRP A 79 -1.14 -5.27 17.83
N ILE A 80 -0.78 -3.99 17.71
CA ILE A 80 0.10 -3.32 18.67
C ILE A 80 -0.51 -3.38 20.08
N ARG A 81 -1.80 -3.03 20.21
CA ARG A 81 -2.51 -3.11 21.50
C ARG A 81 -2.54 -4.52 22.08
N TYR A 82 -2.69 -5.54 21.24
CA TYR A 82 -2.67 -6.93 21.68
C TYR A 82 -1.27 -7.36 22.14
N SER A 83 -0.24 -7.00 21.36
CA SER A 83 1.16 -7.29 21.70
C SER A 83 1.60 -6.62 23.01
N ASP A 84 1.18 -5.37 23.23
CA ASP A 84 1.54 -4.59 24.42
C ASP A 84 0.88 -5.15 25.69
N LYS A 85 -0.40 -5.56 25.59
CA LYS A 85 -1.10 -6.25 26.67
C LYS A 85 -0.43 -7.57 27.03
N ASN A 86 -0.09 -8.40 26.05
CA ASN A 86 0.55 -9.70 26.30
C ASN A 86 1.98 -9.57 26.84
N GLY A 87 2.71 -8.50 26.49
CA GLY A 87 4.03 -8.20 27.06
C GLY A 87 3.97 -7.87 28.55
N LEU A 88 2.94 -7.16 29.00
CA LEU A 88 2.74 -6.83 30.41
C LEU A 88 2.39 -8.06 31.28
N TYR A 89 1.59 -8.99 30.77
CA TYR A 89 1.24 -10.21 31.51
C TYR A 89 2.43 -11.16 31.72
N LEU A 90 3.35 -11.23 30.74
CA LEU A 90 4.56 -12.05 30.84
C LEU A 90 5.56 -11.52 31.89
N GLY A 91 5.59 -10.20 32.10
CA GLY A 91 6.40 -9.58 33.15
C GLY A 91 5.87 -9.90 34.54
N THR A 92 4.55 -9.81 34.76
CA THR A 92 3.94 -10.06 36.07
C THR A 92 4.00 -11.51 36.54
N SER A 93 4.02 -12.50 35.63
CA SER A 93 4.09 -13.92 36.00
C SER A 93 5.49 -14.38 36.45
N ILE A 94 6.52 -13.55 36.35
CA ILE A 94 7.89 -13.87 36.78
C ILE A 94 8.11 -13.45 38.25
N TYR A 95 7.20 -12.65 38.82
CA TYR A 95 7.31 -12.13 40.19
C TYR A 95 6.39 -12.83 41.21
N GLU A 96 5.73 -13.94 40.83
CA GLU A 96 5.06 -14.87 41.76
C GLU A 96 5.89 -16.13 41.98
#